data_AF-A0A4Z0Q7V8-F1
#
_entry.id   AF-A0A4Z0Q7V8-F1
#
_cell.length_a   1.000
_cell.length_b   1.000
_cell.length_c   1.000
_cell.angle_alpha   90.00
_cell.angle_beta   90.00
_cell.angle_gamma   90.00
#
_symmetry.space_group_name_H-M   'P 1'
#
loop_
_entity.id
_entity.type
_entity.pdbx_description
1 polymer ?
#
loop_
_entity_poly.entity_id
_entity_poly.type
_entity_poly.pdbx_seq_one_letter_code
_entity_poly.pdbx_strand_id
1 'polypeptide(L)'
;MSVTAYERLRIAHRALLQSPPTPVALEQLLETLPASLQDIARMRPALMDEVDTCQQHLHQVRQQLRRPESVDVDTIIEDLHHSLSPLFAG
;
A
#
# COMPACT_ATOMS: atom_id res chain seq x y z
N MET A 1 8.50 1.68 22.75
CA MET A 1 9.15 1.81 21.43
C MET A 1 8.06 2.22 20.44
N SER A 2 8.19 3.37 19.80
CA SER A 2 7.17 3.86 18.86
C SER A 2 7.20 3.00 17.61
N VAL A 3 6.08 2.34 17.28
CA VAL A 3 5.95 1.60 16.02
C VAL A 3 6.12 2.59 14.88
N THR A 4 7.15 2.39 14.08
CA THR A 4 7.47 3.27 12.95
C THR A 4 6.39 3.18 11.88
N ALA A 5 6.24 4.20 11.03
CA ALA A 5 5.30 4.15 9.89
C ALA A 5 5.55 2.91 9.01
N TYR A 6 6.83 2.54 8.85
CA TYR A 6 7.27 1.32 8.18
C TYR A 6 6.71 0.03 8.80
N GLU A 7 6.80 -0.12 10.13
CA GLU A 7 6.31 -1.32 10.80
C GLU A 7 4.78 -1.43 10.74
N ARG A 8 4.07 -0.31 10.90
CA ARG A 8 2.61 -0.28 10.73
C ARG A 8 2.22 -0.69 9.33
N LEU A 9 2.92 -0.17 8.33
CA LEU A 9 2.68 -0.51 6.94
C LEU A 9 2.96 -1.99 6.65
N ARG A 10 4.05 -2.54 7.19
CA ARG A 10 4.40 -3.95 7.04
C ARG A 10 3.36 -4.88 7.67
N ILE A 11 2.82 -4.52 8.84
CA ILE A 11 1.76 -5.27 9.50
C ILE A 11 0.47 -5.23 8.65
N ALA A 12 0.09 -4.06 8.16
CA ALA A 12 -1.09 -3.89 7.31
C ALA A 12 -0.95 -4.69 6.01
N HIS A 13 0.20 -4.60 5.33
CA HIS A 13 0.51 -5.39 4.13
C HIS A 13 0.45 -6.89 4.39
N ARG A 14 0.99 -7.36 5.51
CA ARG A 14 0.91 -8.79 5.86
C ARG A 14 -0.52 -9.22 6.17
N ALA A 15 -1.31 -8.37 6.82
CA ALA A 15 -2.72 -8.65 7.10
C ALA A 15 -3.54 -8.77 5.80
N LEU A 16 -3.26 -7.93 4.79
CA LEU A 16 -3.87 -8.01 3.46
C LEU A 16 -3.69 -9.38 2.80
N LEU A 17 -2.50 -9.98 2.95
CA LEU A 17 -2.18 -11.28 2.35
C LEU A 17 -2.73 -12.48 3.13
N GLN A 18 -2.97 -12.32 4.43
CA GLN A 18 -3.43 -13.43 5.28
C GLN A 18 -4.95 -13.62 5.22
N SER A 19 -5.70 -12.54 5.00
CA SER A 19 -7.15 -12.59 4.90
C SER A 19 -7.61 -11.46 3.97
N PRO A 20 -8.52 -11.73 3.02
CA PRO A 20 -9.03 -10.69 2.14
C PRO A 20 -9.65 -9.57 3.01
N PRO A 21 -9.11 -8.34 2.98
CA PRO A 21 -9.70 -7.22 3.69
C PRO A 21 -11.13 -6.96 3.22
N THR A 22 -11.96 -6.45 4.12
CA THR A 22 -13.23 -5.85 3.71
C THR A 22 -12.95 -4.61 2.85
N PRO A 23 -13.88 -4.20 1.96
CA PRO A 23 -13.73 -2.99 1.16
C PRO A 23 -13.40 -1.76 2.01
N VAL A 24 -13.99 -1.66 3.21
CA VAL A 24 -13.74 -0.59 4.18
C VAL A 24 -12.29 -0.60 4.67
N ALA A 25 -11.75 -1.79 5.01
CA ALA A 25 -10.37 -1.91 5.46
C ALA A 25 -9.37 -1.57 4.34
N LEU A 26 -9.70 -1.95 3.10
CA LEU A 26 -8.93 -1.62 1.91
C LEU A 26 -8.87 -0.11 1.66
N GLU A 27 -10.01 0.58 1.74
CA GLU A 27 -10.08 2.05 1.59
C GLU A 27 -9.27 2.77 2.66
N GLN A 28 -9.40 2.37 3.93
CA GLN A 28 -8.61 2.93 5.03
C GLN A 28 -7.10 2.74 4.83
N LEU A 29 -6.71 1.59 4.29
CA LEU A 29 -5.32 1.27 4.01
C LEU A 29 -4.79 2.14 2.85
N LEU A 30 -5.58 2.34 1.79
CA LEU A 30 -5.27 3.24 0.67
C LEU A 30 -5.19 4.72 1.07
N GLU A 31 -5.91 5.15 2.10
CA GLU A 31 -5.82 6.51 2.63
C GLU A 31 -4.54 6.72 3.46
N THR A 32 -4.12 5.72 4.23
CA THR A 32 -2.98 5.81 5.16
C THR A 32 -1.63 5.46 4.52
N LEU A 33 -1.67 4.71 3.41
CA LEU A 33 -0.51 4.28 2.63
C LEU A 33 0.37 5.44 2.13
N PRO A 34 -0.15 6.48 1.44
CA PRO A 34 0.68 7.53 0.87
C PRO A 34 1.50 8.29 1.92
N ALA A 35 0.90 8.57 3.09
CA ALA A 35 1.59 9.20 4.21
C ALA A 35 2.71 8.29 4.75
N SER A 36 2.42 7.00 4.92
CA SER A 36 3.40 6.02 5.38
C SER A 36 4.58 5.88 4.40
N LEU A 37 4.30 5.90 3.10
CA LEU A 37 5.31 5.87 2.04
C LEU A 37 6.21 7.12 2.06
N GLN A 38 5.64 8.31 2.22
CA GLN A 38 6.43 9.55 2.37
C GLN A 38 7.34 9.51 3.60
N ASP A 39 6.84 9.00 4.73
CA ASP A 39 7.68 8.83 5.92
C ASP A 39 8.81 7.83 5.67
N ILE A 40 8.55 6.72 4.96
CA ILE A 40 9.59 5.75 4.56
C ILE A 40 10.63 6.42 3.67
N ALA A 41 10.25 7.17 2.64
CA ALA A 41 11.19 7.89 1.77
C ALA A 41 12.05 8.88 2.54
N ARG A 42 11.47 9.60 3.52
CA ARG A 42 12.22 10.52 4.40
C ARG A 42 13.23 9.79 5.28
N MET A 43 12.86 8.62 5.80
CA MET A 43 13.74 7.81 6.65
C MET A 43 14.79 7.02 5.86
N ARG A 44 14.45 6.65 4.62
CA ARG A 44 15.26 5.81 3.72
C ARG A 44 15.22 6.41 2.31
N PRO A 45 16.04 7.45 2.04
CA PRO A 45 16.07 8.09 0.72
C PRO A 45 16.54 7.14 -0.40
N ALA A 46 17.20 6.03 -0.06
CA ALA A 46 17.55 4.98 -1.01
C ALA A 46 16.33 4.21 -1.58
N LEU A 47 15.15 4.33 -0.94
CA LEU A 47 13.89 3.72 -1.40
C LEU A 47 12.95 4.73 -2.06
N MET A 48 13.45 5.93 -2.42
CA MET A 48 12.60 7.02 -2.90
C MET A 48 11.97 6.69 -4.26
N ASP A 49 12.72 6.05 -5.16
CA ASP A 49 12.23 5.64 -6.47
C ASP A 49 11.13 4.56 -6.36
N GLU A 50 11.31 3.60 -5.46
CA GLU A 50 10.32 2.58 -5.14
C GLU A 50 9.06 3.20 -4.50
N VAL A 51 9.23 4.18 -3.61
CA VAL A 51 8.13 4.91 -2.99
C VAL A 51 7.34 5.70 -4.03
N ASP A 52 7.99 6.41 -4.93
CA ASP A 52 7.31 7.15 -6.00
C ASP A 52 6.53 6.21 -6.92
N THR A 53 7.14 5.09 -7.30
CA THR A 53 6.47 4.04 -8.09
C THR A 53 5.25 3.48 -7.36
N CYS A 54 5.37 3.19 -6.07
CA CYS A 54 4.25 2.75 -5.23
C CYS A 54 3.13 3.80 -5.22
N GLN A 55 3.46 5.07 -5.01
CA GLN A 55 2.46 6.14 -4.96
C GLN A 55 1.69 6.28 -6.27
N GLN A 56 2.36 6.12 -7.41
CA GLN A 56 1.71 6.12 -8.73
C GLN A 56 0.74 4.96 -8.88
N HIS A 57 1.14 3.72 -8.53
CA HIS A 57 0.25 2.57 -8.54
C HIS A 57 -0.94 2.73 -7.58
N LEU A 58 -0.72 3.25 -6.39
CA LEU A 58 -1.81 3.53 -5.45
C LEU A 58 -2.82 4.53 -6.00
N HIS A 59 -2.35 5.54 -6.72
CA HIS A 59 -3.23 6.48 -7.38
C HIS A 59 -4.09 5.80 -8.45
N GLN A 60 -3.51 4.89 -9.23
CA GLN A 60 -4.24 4.09 -10.22
C GLN A 60 -5.28 3.18 -9.57
N VAL A 61 -4.90 2.43 -8.54
CA VAL A 61 -5.82 1.58 -7.76
C VAL A 61 -6.98 2.38 -7.16
N ARG A 62 -6.72 3.57 -6.62
CA ARG A 62 -7.79 4.46 -6.12
C ARG A 62 -8.71 4.93 -7.23
N GLN A 63 -8.19 5.23 -8.42
CA GLN A 63 -9.02 5.62 -9.56
C GLN A 63 -9.88 4.45 -10.06
N GLN A 64 -9.35 3.23 -10.04
CA GLN A 64 -10.08 2.01 -10.36
C GLN A 64 -11.21 1.75 -9.35
N LEU A 65 -10.94 1.87 -8.04
CA LEU A 65 -11.99 1.76 -7.00
C LEU A 65 -13.12 2.79 -7.16
N ARG A 66 -12.82 3.99 -7.67
CA ARG A 66 -13.85 4.99 -7.98
C ARG A 66 -14.69 4.66 -9.22
N ARG A 67 -14.29 3.66 -10.01
CA ARG A 67 -15.03 3.12 -11.16
C ARG A 67 -15.47 1.68 -10.86
N PRO A 68 -16.58 1.49 -10.13
CA PRO A 68 -16.99 0.19 -9.60
C PRO A 68 -17.50 -0.81 -10.66
N GLU A 69 -17.29 -0.58 -11.96
CA GLU A 69 -17.91 -1.39 -13.02
C GLU A 69 -17.31 -2.81 -13.17
N SER A 70 -16.20 -3.19 -12.52
CA SER A 70 -15.68 -4.58 -12.53
C SER A 70 -14.39 -4.82 -11.73
N VAL A 71 -14.06 -3.98 -10.74
CA VAL A 71 -12.76 -4.16 -10.05
C VAL A 71 -12.90 -5.19 -8.94
N ASP A 72 -12.33 -6.39 -9.18
CA ASP A 72 -12.22 -7.44 -8.19
C ASP A 72 -11.28 -7.02 -7.05
N VAL A 73 -11.72 -7.25 -5.81
CA VAL A 73 -10.95 -6.92 -4.60
C VAL A 73 -9.64 -7.70 -4.58
N ASP A 74 -9.65 -8.96 -5.04
CA ASP A 74 -8.45 -9.79 -5.17
C ASP A 74 -7.42 -9.18 -6.12
N THR A 75 -7.83 -8.63 -7.26
CA THR A 75 -6.93 -7.93 -8.19
C THR A 75 -6.29 -6.70 -7.54
N ILE A 76 -7.07 -5.94 -6.77
CA ILE A 76 -6.53 -4.79 -6.04
C ILE A 76 -5.50 -5.23 -4.99
N ILE A 77 -5.78 -6.33 -4.27
CA ILE A 77 -4.86 -6.87 -3.26
C ILE A 77 -3.56 -7.33 -3.92
N GLU A 78 -3.62 -8.00 -5.07
CA GLU A 78 -2.44 -8.40 -5.84
C GLU A 78 -1.64 -7.19 -6.33
N ASP A 79 -2.29 -6.17 -6.89
CA ASP A 79 -1.63 -4.93 -7.34
C ASP A 79 -0.96 -4.19 -6.18
N LEU A 80 -1.65 -4.12 -5.04
CA LEU A 80 -1.09 -3.55 -3.81
C LEU A 80 0.10 -4.34 -3.30
N HIS A 81 0.01 -5.67 -3.30
CA HIS A 81 1.11 -6.53 -2.89
C HIS A 81 2.33 -6.33 -3.78
N HIS A 82 2.14 -6.36 -5.10
CA HIS A 82 3.22 -6.17 -6.07
C HIS A 82 3.90 -4.82 -5.87
N SER A 83 3.10 -3.78 -5.66
CA SER A 83 3.61 -2.43 -5.44
C SER A 83 4.42 -2.32 -4.16
N LEU A 84 3.93 -2.89 -3.04
CA LEU A 84 4.55 -2.71 -1.73
C LEU A 84 5.70 -3.70 -1.45
N SER A 85 5.74 -4.85 -2.13
CA SER A 85 6.75 -5.89 -1.92
C SER A 85 8.20 -5.39 -2.02
N PRO A 86 8.59 -4.56 -3.02
CA PRO A 86 9.94 -3.99 -3.14
C PRO A 86 10.39 -3.20 -1.91
N LEU A 87 9.47 -2.51 -1.22
CA LEU A 87 9.78 -1.70 -0.05
C LEU A 87 10.17 -2.54 1.18
N PHE A 88 9.79 -3.83 1.19
CA PHE A 88 10.07 -4.76 2.28
C PHE A 88 11.16 -5.78 1.95
N ALA A 89 11.62 -5.83 0.70
CA ALA A 89 12.65 -6.75 0.23
C ALA A 89 14.09 -6.32 0.59
N GLY A 90 14.25 -5.09 1.10
CA GLY A 90 15.54 -4.50 1.50
C GLY A 90 15.89 -4.64 2.98
#